data_AF-A0A957IFN2-F1
#
_entry.id   AF-A0A957IFN2-F1
#
_cell.length_a   1.000
_cell.length_b   1.000
_cell.length_c   1.000
_cell.angle_alpha   90.00
_cell.angle_beta   90.00
_cell.angle_gamma   90.00
#
_symmetry.space_group_name_H-M   'P 1'
#
loop_
_entity.id
_entity.type
_entity.pdbx_description
1 polymer ?
#
loop_
_entity_poly.entity_id
_entity_poly.type
_entity_poly.pdbx_seq_one_letter_code
_entity_poly.pdbx_strand_id
1 'polypeptide(L)'
;MDHKNGEDICFTQEAFCSLFAETTLNAENSAAYIEKAVAFANNDLRGTLAASIIVHPSSMKDPKIAAAVEGAIEKLCYGTIVINQSGALAYMLTTTSWGAYPGHDLYDVQSGIGTVNNVLMFDHPQKSIVYCPFNSKPDPLLATTRNLPEIGQKLLDFQSSPSLMSLIRMSIAAFKS
;
A
#
# COMPACT_ATOMS: atom_id res chain seq x y z
N MET A 1 4.81 3.12 20.81
CA MET A 1 3.91 3.99 21.60
C MET A 1 2.85 3.15 22.29
N ASP A 2 2.11 3.68 23.26
CA ASP A 2 0.99 2.96 23.90
C ASP A 2 -0.29 3.21 23.11
N HIS A 3 -0.87 2.16 22.51
CA HIS A 3 -2.14 2.24 21.76
C HIS A 3 -3.32 2.71 22.62
N LYS A 4 -3.20 2.67 23.95
CA LYS A 4 -4.24 3.16 24.87
C LYS A 4 -4.24 4.68 25.02
N ASN A 5 -3.17 5.35 24.61
CA ASN A 5 -3.10 6.80 24.63
C ASN A 5 -3.69 7.37 23.33
N GLY A 6 -5.03 7.45 23.25
CA GLY A 6 -5.74 7.93 22.06
C GLY A 6 -5.43 9.38 21.68
N GLU A 7 -4.89 10.18 22.61
CA GLU A 7 -4.47 11.57 22.35
C GLU A 7 -3.01 11.68 21.88
N ASP A 8 -2.32 10.56 21.64
CA ASP A 8 -0.96 10.60 21.10
C ASP A 8 -0.96 11.35 19.77
N ILE A 9 -0.03 12.29 19.63
CA ILE A 9 0.12 13.12 18.43
C ILE A 9 0.29 12.26 17.18
N CYS A 10 0.89 11.08 17.31
CA CYS A 10 1.11 10.18 16.17
C CYS A 10 -0.17 9.48 15.68
N PHE A 11 -1.26 9.52 16.44
CA PHE A 11 -2.57 8.98 16.02
C PHE A 11 -3.52 10.08 15.55
N THR A 12 -3.32 11.31 16.03
CA THR A 12 -4.25 12.43 15.85
C THR A 12 -3.78 13.50 14.87
N GLN A 13 -2.48 13.52 14.52
CA GLN A 13 -1.90 14.52 13.63
C GLN A 13 -1.01 13.90 12.55
N GLU A 14 -1.21 14.35 11.32
CA GLU A 14 -0.39 13.96 10.19
C GLU A 14 0.93 14.74 10.19
N ALA A 15 2.05 14.03 10.14
CA ALA A 15 3.38 14.60 9.98
C ALA A 15 3.78 14.62 8.50
N PHE A 16 3.79 15.79 7.87
CA PHE A 16 4.24 15.99 6.49
C PHE A 16 5.77 16.04 6.38
N CYS A 17 6.43 15.02 6.91
CA CYS A 17 7.89 14.85 6.88
C CYS A 17 8.25 13.36 6.95
N SER A 18 9.55 13.04 6.92
CA SER A 18 10.03 11.66 7.02
C SER A 18 9.93 11.14 8.45
N LEU A 19 8.71 10.77 8.86
CA LEU A 19 8.39 10.20 10.17
C LEU A 19 7.55 8.93 10.00
N PHE A 20 7.82 7.94 10.84
CA PHE A 20 6.99 6.74 10.97
C PHE A 20 6.81 6.41 12.45
N ALA A 21 5.62 5.94 12.80
CA ALA A 21 5.20 5.65 14.15
C ALA A 21 4.75 4.19 14.24
N GLU A 22 5.16 3.50 15.30
CA GLU A 22 4.75 2.13 15.57
C GLU A 22 4.08 1.99 16.94
N THR A 23 3.08 1.12 16.98
CA THR A 23 2.35 0.75 18.19
C THR A 23 2.04 -0.74 18.18
N THR A 24 1.93 -1.34 19.36
CA THR A 24 1.60 -2.75 19.52
C THR A 24 0.19 -2.90 20.05
N LEU A 25 -0.54 -3.89 19.53
CA LEU A 25 -1.87 -4.25 20.01
C LEU A 25 -1.83 -5.62 20.68
N ASN A 26 -2.37 -5.71 21.89
CA ASN A 26 -2.43 -6.98 22.62
C ASN A 26 -3.64 -7.81 22.15
N ALA A 27 -3.38 -9.02 21.66
CA ALA A 27 -4.41 -9.95 21.24
C ALA A 27 -4.02 -11.40 21.58
N GLU A 28 -5.02 -12.26 21.74
CA GLU A 28 -4.82 -13.65 22.13
C GLU A 28 -4.24 -14.52 21.01
N ASN A 29 -4.49 -14.14 19.76
CA ASN A 29 -4.02 -14.83 18.56
C ASN A 29 -4.06 -13.87 17.34
N SER A 30 -3.51 -14.31 16.20
CA SER A 30 -3.40 -13.49 14.99
C SER A 30 -4.74 -13.06 14.40
N ALA A 31 -5.79 -13.89 14.46
CA ALA A 31 -7.11 -13.50 13.95
C ALA A 31 -7.72 -12.38 14.81
N ALA A 32 -7.67 -12.54 16.13
CA ALA A 32 -8.10 -11.50 17.07
C ALA A 32 -7.25 -10.22 16.97
N TYR A 33 -5.95 -10.35 16.63
CA TYR A 33 -5.09 -9.21 16.36
C TYR A 33 -5.57 -8.41 15.14
N ILE A 34 -5.88 -9.10 14.04
CA ILE A 34 -6.36 -8.46 12.81
C ILE A 34 -7.66 -7.69 13.09
N GLU A 35 -8.62 -8.30 13.79
CA GLU A 35 -9.88 -7.63 14.15
C GLU A 35 -9.66 -6.38 15.01
N LYS A 36 -8.78 -6.48 16.02
CA LYS A 36 -8.42 -5.32 16.86
C LYS A 36 -7.69 -4.23 16.07
N ALA A 37 -6.81 -4.60 15.14
CA ALA A 37 -6.10 -3.65 14.30
C ALA A 37 -7.05 -2.88 13.39
N VAL A 38 -8.08 -3.54 12.83
CA VAL A 38 -9.13 -2.89 12.04
C VAL A 38 -9.94 -1.91 12.90
N ALA A 39 -10.35 -2.34 14.10
CA ALA A 39 -11.09 -1.46 15.01
C ALA A 39 -10.25 -0.23 15.40
N PHE A 40 -8.98 -0.43 15.72
CA PHE A 40 -8.05 0.65 16.04
C PHE A 40 -7.86 1.61 14.85
N ALA A 41 -7.62 1.07 13.66
CA ALA A 41 -7.41 1.86 12.46
C ALA A 41 -8.63 2.68 12.06
N ASN A 42 -9.85 2.17 12.29
CA ASN A 42 -11.08 2.88 11.93
C ASN A 42 -11.51 3.92 12.97
N ASN A 43 -11.23 3.70 14.26
CA ASN A 43 -11.81 4.50 15.34
C ASN A 43 -10.81 5.43 16.02
N ASP A 44 -9.52 5.06 16.05
CA ASP A 44 -8.51 5.75 16.85
C ASP A 44 -7.46 6.48 15.99
N LEU A 45 -7.29 6.09 14.72
CA LEU A 45 -6.38 6.77 13.79
C LEU A 45 -7.09 7.85 12.99
N ARG A 46 -6.45 9.02 12.88
CA ARG A 46 -6.91 10.08 11.99
C ARG A 46 -6.51 9.79 10.55
N GLY A 47 -7.47 9.98 9.64
CA GLY A 47 -7.25 9.82 8.20
C GLY A 47 -7.61 8.42 7.70
N THR A 48 -8.10 8.38 6.45
CA THR A 48 -8.65 7.17 5.83
C THR A 48 -8.21 7.00 4.37
N LEU A 49 -7.09 7.63 3.98
CA LEU A 49 -6.61 7.62 2.60
C LEU A 49 -6.24 6.21 2.12
N ALA A 50 -5.30 5.58 2.81
CA ALA A 50 -4.78 4.28 2.44
C ALA A 50 -4.36 3.47 3.66
N ALA A 51 -4.61 2.16 3.62
CA ALA A 51 -4.12 1.18 4.58
C ALA A 51 -3.37 0.06 3.86
N SER A 52 -2.31 -0.44 4.49
CA SER A 52 -1.56 -1.60 4.00
C SER A 52 -1.68 -2.76 4.98
N ILE A 53 -2.03 -3.95 4.48
CA ILE A 53 -2.04 -5.19 5.25
C ILE A 53 -0.83 -6.02 4.81
N ILE A 54 0.08 -6.33 5.71
CA ILE A 54 1.24 -7.16 5.44
C ILE A 54 1.01 -8.55 6.05
N VAL A 55 0.92 -9.58 5.21
CA VAL A 55 0.62 -10.95 5.64
C VAL A 55 1.42 -11.98 4.85
N HIS A 56 2.13 -12.86 5.56
CA HIS A 56 2.94 -13.88 4.94
C HIS A 56 2.09 -15.00 4.32
N PRO A 57 2.43 -15.54 3.13
CA PRO A 57 1.66 -16.60 2.47
C PRO A 57 1.49 -17.88 3.29
N SER A 58 2.43 -18.17 4.21
CA SER A 58 2.27 -19.32 5.12
C SER A 58 1.15 -19.11 6.13
N SER A 59 0.94 -17.87 6.60
CA SER A 59 -0.14 -17.54 7.54
C SER A 59 -1.50 -17.63 6.85
N MET A 60 -1.58 -17.23 5.57
CA MET A 60 -2.78 -17.37 4.74
C MET A 60 -3.20 -18.83 4.49
N LYS A 61 -2.37 -19.83 4.84
CA LYS A 61 -2.77 -21.25 4.79
C LYS A 61 -3.71 -21.64 5.94
N ASP A 62 -3.70 -20.89 7.04
CA ASP A 62 -4.68 -21.07 8.11
C ASP A 62 -6.01 -20.43 7.67
N PRO A 63 -7.11 -21.20 7.53
CA PRO A 63 -8.40 -20.67 7.12
C PRO A 63 -8.93 -19.56 8.03
N LYS A 64 -8.60 -19.58 9.32
CA LYS A 64 -9.03 -18.53 10.27
C LYS A 64 -8.32 -17.21 10.00
N ILE A 65 -7.03 -17.27 9.68
CA ILE A 65 -6.25 -16.06 9.33
C ILE A 65 -6.71 -15.52 7.98
N ALA A 66 -6.89 -16.40 6.98
CA ALA A 66 -7.39 -15.99 5.67
C ALA A 66 -8.76 -15.30 5.79
N ALA A 67 -9.70 -15.88 6.54
CA ALA A 67 -11.00 -15.28 6.78
C ALA A 67 -10.90 -13.94 7.53
N ALA A 68 -9.99 -13.83 8.51
CA ALA A 68 -9.77 -12.58 9.24
C ALA A 68 -9.20 -11.47 8.33
N VAL A 69 -8.29 -11.80 7.42
CA VAL A 69 -7.73 -10.84 6.44
C VAL A 69 -8.79 -10.38 5.46
N GLU A 70 -9.60 -11.28 4.91
CA GLU A 70 -10.71 -10.88 4.02
C GLU A 70 -11.73 -10.01 4.76
N GLY A 71 -12.08 -10.38 5.99
CA GLY A 71 -12.92 -9.55 6.85
C GLY A 71 -12.31 -8.18 7.17
N ALA A 72 -10.99 -8.08 7.26
CA ALA A 72 -10.31 -6.80 7.43
C ALA A 72 -10.41 -5.92 6.18
N ILE A 73 -10.24 -6.50 5.00
CA ILE A 73 -10.39 -5.78 3.72
C ILE A 73 -11.81 -5.21 3.58
N GLU A 74 -12.82 -5.98 3.98
CA GLU A 74 -14.21 -5.55 3.99
C GLU A 74 -14.44 -4.39 5.00
N LYS A 75 -14.01 -4.57 6.25
CA LYS A 75 -14.33 -3.68 7.38
C LYS A 75 -13.47 -2.43 7.48
N LEU A 76 -12.28 -2.40 6.90
CA LEU A 76 -11.44 -1.20 6.92
C LEU A 76 -12.10 -0.07 6.14
N CYS A 77 -12.37 1.04 6.81
CA CYS A 77 -12.96 2.24 6.23
C CYS A 77 -11.87 3.13 5.63
N TYR A 78 -11.08 2.58 4.70
CA TYR A 78 -10.02 3.27 3.97
C TYR A 78 -10.31 3.24 2.48
N GLY A 79 -10.07 4.36 1.79
CA GLY A 79 -10.38 4.48 0.36
C GLY A 79 -9.41 3.70 -0.53
N THR A 80 -8.26 3.28 0.01
CA THR A 80 -7.36 2.33 -0.64
C THR A 80 -6.86 1.29 0.35
N ILE A 81 -6.89 0.02 -0.02
CA ILE A 81 -6.32 -1.09 0.75
C ILE A 81 -5.33 -1.83 -0.13
N VAL A 82 -4.08 -1.95 0.34
CA VAL A 82 -3.03 -2.68 -0.39
C VAL A 82 -2.51 -3.84 0.45
N ILE A 83 -2.53 -5.04 -0.13
CA ILE A 83 -2.04 -6.25 0.52
C ILE A 83 -0.60 -6.47 0.10
N ASN A 84 0.31 -6.59 1.07
CA ASN A 84 1.74 -6.87 0.93
C ASN A 84 2.57 -5.81 0.20
N GLN A 85 2.07 -4.58 0.06
CA GLN A 85 2.82 -3.48 -0.52
C GLN A 85 2.35 -2.14 0.09
N SER A 86 3.16 -1.09 -0.09
CA SER A 86 2.80 0.27 0.27
C SER A 86 1.55 0.75 -0.47
N GLY A 87 0.68 1.47 0.24
CA GLY A 87 -0.47 2.18 -0.32
C GLY A 87 -0.12 3.03 -1.54
N ALA A 88 1.08 3.63 -1.56
CA ALA A 88 1.55 4.46 -2.67
C ALA A 88 1.58 3.74 -4.03
N LEU A 89 1.70 2.41 -4.05
CA LEU A 89 1.62 1.66 -5.31
C LEU A 89 0.27 1.86 -6.01
N ALA A 90 -0.84 1.84 -5.27
CA ALA A 90 -2.16 2.02 -5.85
C ALA A 90 -2.29 3.40 -6.50
N TYR A 91 -1.78 4.45 -5.85
CA TYR A 91 -1.74 5.79 -6.46
C TYR A 91 -1.02 5.76 -7.83
N MET A 92 0.10 5.07 -7.94
CA MET A 92 0.88 4.97 -9.18
C MET A 92 0.20 4.19 -10.31
N LEU A 93 -0.76 3.31 -10.01
CA LEU A 93 -1.46 2.53 -11.04
C LEU A 93 -2.37 3.40 -11.92
N THR A 94 -2.82 4.54 -11.42
CA THR A 94 -3.72 5.50 -12.09
C THR A 94 -5.10 4.97 -12.48
N THR A 95 -5.31 3.65 -12.50
CA THR A 95 -6.59 2.99 -12.78
C THR A 95 -7.44 2.81 -11.53
N THR A 96 -6.80 2.74 -10.36
CA THR A 96 -7.46 2.64 -9.06
C THR A 96 -7.84 4.04 -8.57
N SER A 97 -9.10 4.20 -8.20
CA SER A 97 -9.57 5.40 -7.50
C SER A 97 -8.75 5.62 -6.23
N TRP A 98 -8.27 6.85 -6.04
CA TRP A 98 -7.46 7.27 -4.90
C TRP A 98 -8.11 8.43 -4.18
N GLY A 99 -8.51 8.22 -2.94
CA GLY A 99 -9.13 9.22 -2.08
C GLY A 99 -9.52 8.61 -0.75
N ALA A 100 -10.12 9.41 0.13
CA ALA A 100 -10.60 8.94 1.41
C ALA A 100 -11.78 7.98 1.25
N TYR A 101 -12.01 7.15 2.28
CA TYR A 101 -13.24 6.39 2.36
C TYR A 101 -14.46 7.33 2.47
N PRO A 102 -15.60 7.02 1.80
CA PRO A 102 -16.78 7.88 1.84
C PRO A 102 -17.33 8.10 3.26
N GLY A 103 -17.71 9.33 3.58
CA GLY A 103 -18.40 9.67 4.84
C GLY A 103 -17.89 10.90 5.58
N HIS A 104 -16.76 11.48 5.16
CA HIS A 104 -16.21 12.68 5.77
C HIS A 104 -17.06 13.93 5.50
N ASP A 105 -17.15 14.80 6.50
CA ASP A 105 -17.87 16.06 6.44
C ASP A 105 -16.97 17.19 5.93
N LEU A 106 -17.56 18.23 5.33
CA LEU A 106 -16.81 19.41 4.84
C LEU A 106 -16.00 20.12 5.93
N TYR A 107 -16.42 20.02 7.20
CA TYR A 107 -15.73 20.60 8.35
C TYR A 107 -14.79 19.60 9.05
N ASP A 108 -14.84 18.31 8.69
CA ASP A 108 -13.86 17.29 9.11
C ASP A 108 -13.45 16.42 7.92
N VAL A 109 -12.68 17.02 7.01
CA VAL A 109 -12.27 16.42 5.74
C VAL A 109 -11.36 15.19 5.95
N GLN A 110 -10.59 15.19 7.03
CA GLN A 110 -9.49 14.25 7.28
C GLN A 110 -8.60 14.03 6.05
N SER A 111 -8.82 12.94 5.30
CA SER A 111 -8.04 12.56 4.11
C SER A 111 -8.63 13.03 2.78
N GLY A 112 -9.78 13.72 2.77
CA GLY A 112 -10.44 14.23 1.56
C GLY A 112 -11.92 13.84 1.46
N ILE A 113 -12.65 14.46 0.52
CA ILE A 113 -14.09 14.19 0.23
C ILE A 113 -14.28 13.74 -1.24
N GLY A 114 -13.20 13.55 -1.99
CA GLY A 114 -13.24 13.15 -3.39
C GLY A 114 -12.13 12.17 -3.74
N THR A 115 -12.09 11.78 -5.01
CA THR A 115 -11.10 10.83 -5.50
C THR A 115 -10.43 11.33 -6.79
N VAL A 116 -9.19 10.88 -7.01
CA VAL A 116 -8.43 11.02 -8.25
C VAL A 116 -8.14 9.62 -8.82
N ASN A 117 -7.51 9.52 -9.99
CA ASN A 117 -7.09 8.24 -10.59
C ASN A 117 -8.23 7.23 -10.86
N ASN A 118 -9.46 7.72 -10.95
CA ASN A 118 -10.64 6.94 -11.32
C ASN A 118 -10.83 6.92 -12.84
N VAL A 119 -9.83 6.40 -13.58
CA VAL A 119 -9.83 6.40 -15.06
C VAL A 119 -11.02 5.63 -15.65
N LEU A 120 -11.54 4.65 -14.91
CA LEU A 120 -12.72 3.88 -15.29
C LEU A 120 -14.05 4.62 -15.00
N MET A 121 -13.99 5.82 -14.43
CA MET A 121 -15.14 6.69 -14.15
C MET A 121 -16.24 6.02 -13.33
N PHE A 122 -15.85 5.22 -12.31
CA PHE A 122 -16.83 4.72 -11.35
C PHE A 122 -17.47 5.89 -10.61
N ASP A 123 -18.79 5.92 -10.51
CA ASP A 123 -19.52 7.07 -9.98
C ASP A 123 -19.26 7.29 -8.47
N HIS A 124 -19.42 6.23 -7.67
CA HIS A 124 -19.27 6.27 -6.21
C HIS A 124 -18.29 5.19 -5.72
N PRO A 125 -16.99 5.30 -6.04
CA PRO A 125 -16.01 4.30 -5.61
C PRO A 125 -15.84 4.36 -4.09
N GLN A 126 -16.14 3.26 -3.40
CA GLN A 126 -15.99 3.16 -1.95
C GLN A 126 -14.53 2.95 -1.53
N LYS A 127 -13.84 2.04 -2.21
CA LYS A 127 -12.42 1.75 -1.98
C LYS A 127 -11.79 1.03 -3.17
N SER A 128 -10.48 1.18 -3.33
CA SER A 128 -9.65 0.38 -4.24
C SER A 128 -8.90 -0.69 -3.46
N ILE A 129 -8.87 -1.94 -3.96
CA ILE A 129 -8.16 -3.05 -3.33
C ILE A 129 -7.08 -3.55 -4.30
N VAL A 130 -5.83 -3.57 -3.85
CA VAL A 130 -4.69 -4.04 -4.64
C VAL A 130 -4.00 -5.20 -3.92
N TYR A 131 -3.97 -6.36 -4.56
CA TYR A 131 -3.27 -7.53 -4.05
C TYR A 131 -1.86 -7.60 -4.65
N CYS A 132 -0.84 -7.72 -3.79
CA CYS A 132 0.54 -7.93 -4.20
C CYS A 132 1.13 -9.20 -3.57
N PRO A 133 2.12 -9.83 -4.23
CA PRO A 133 2.87 -10.91 -3.59
C PRO A 133 3.69 -10.37 -2.42
N PHE A 134 3.83 -11.17 -1.35
CA PHE A 134 4.67 -10.83 -0.21
C PHE A 134 6.15 -10.68 -0.59
N ASN A 135 6.62 -11.56 -1.47
CA ASN A 135 7.95 -11.48 -2.07
C ASN A 135 7.80 -11.24 -3.58
N SER A 136 7.97 -10.00 -4.00
CA SER A 136 8.11 -9.67 -5.42
C SER A 136 9.50 -10.09 -5.91
N LYS A 137 9.57 -10.61 -7.15
CA LYS A 137 10.86 -10.74 -7.82
C LYS A 137 11.42 -9.32 -8.04
N PRO A 138 12.74 -9.12 -7.91
CA PRO A 138 13.36 -7.84 -8.25
C PRO A 138 12.98 -7.46 -9.68
N ASP A 139 12.31 -6.32 -9.85
CA ASP A 139 12.05 -5.74 -11.16
C ASP A 139 13.10 -4.66 -11.44
N PRO A 140 13.98 -4.87 -12.44
CA PRO A 140 15.08 -3.97 -12.75
C PRO A 140 14.63 -2.57 -13.19
N LEU A 141 13.36 -2.40 -13.55
CA LEU A 141 12.79 -1.13 -13.99
C LEU A 141 12.11 -0.35 -12.86
N LEU A 142 12.07 -0.89 -11.63
CA LEU A 142 11.57 -0.15 -10.49
C LEU A 142 12.51 1.00 -10.13
N ALA A 143 11.92 2.13 -9.74
CA ALA A 143 12.64 3.33 -9.31
C ALA A 143 13.61 3.08 -8.13
N THR A 144 13.40 2.01 -7.38
CA THR A 144 14.19 1.62 -6.20
C THR A 144 15.40 0.73 -6.53
N THR A 145 15.60 0.36 -7.80
CA THR A 145 16.72 -0.47 -8.22
C THR A 145 18.02 0.31 -8.15
N ARG A 146 19.02 -0.20 -7.40
CA ARG A 146 20.31 0.49 -7.20
C ARG A 146 21.03 0.86 -8.50
N ASN A 147 20.93 -0.01 -9.50
CA ASN A 147 21.60 0.15 -10.79
C ASN A 147 20.70 0.81 -11.86
N LEU A 148 19.60 1.48 -11.46
CA LEU A 148 18.66 2.10 -12.38
C LEU A 148 19.30 3.06 -13.39
N PRO A 149 20.30 3.91 -13.05
CA PRO A 149 20.97 4.75 -14.04
C PRO A 149 21.70 3.94 -15.12
N GLU A 150 22.38 2.86 -14.76
CA GLU A 150 23.06 1.97 -15.70
C GLU A 150 22.05 1.24 -16.59
N ILE A 151 20.98 0.71 -15.99
CA ILE A 151 19.88 0.05 -16.71
C ILE A 151 19.20 1.03 -17.67
N GLY A 152 18.95 2.27 -17.25
CA GLY A 152 18.34 3.32 -18.07
C GLY A 152 19.18 3.65 -19.30
N GLN A 153 20.50 3.78 -19.14
CA GLN A 153 21.42 3.96 -20.28
C GLN A 153 21.36 2.77 -21.25
N LYS A 154 21.38 1.53 -20.74
CA LYS A 154 21.32 0.33 -21.59
C LYS A 154 19.96 0.13 -22.26
N LEU A 155 18.88 0.55 -21.60
CA LEU A 155 17.54 0.55 -22.16
C LEU A 155 17.44 1.59 -23.28
N LEU A 156 18.01 2.78 -23.11
CA LEU A 156 18.08 3.80 -24.16
C LEU A 156 18.92 3.31 -25.36
N ASP A 157 20.08 2.69 -25.11
CA ASP A 157 20.91 2.08 -26.16
C ASP A 157 20.10 1.04 -26.95
N PHE A 158 19.35 0.18 -26.26
CA PHE A 158 18.48 -0.83 -26.88
C PHE A 158 17.32 -0.20 -27.68
N GLN A 159 16.66 0.83 -27.15
CA GLN A 159 15.56 1.52 -27.84
C GLN A 159 16.05 2.30 -29.08
N SER A 160 17.23 2.90 -29.00
CA SER A 160 17.81 3.69 -30.09
C SER A 160 18.38 2.83 -31.22
N SER A 161 18.90 1.64 -30.92
CA SER A 161 19.47 0.71 -31.91
C SER A 161 19.28 -0.75 -31.47
N PRO A 162 18.07 -1.32 -31.69
CA PRO A 162 17.76 -2.67 -31.22
C PRO A 162 18.67 -3.73 -31.83
N SER A 163 19.45 -4.39 -30.97
CA SER A 163 20.31 -5.52 -31.35
C SER A 163 20.37 -6.57 -30.24
N LEU A 164 20.73 -7.81 -30.60
CA LEU A 164 20.92 -8.89 -29.62
C LEU A 164 21.98 -8.53 -28.58
N MET A 165 23.02 -7.80 -28.99
CA MET A 165 24.09 -7.36 -28.09
C MET A 165 23.60 -6.30 -27.08
N SER A 166 22.79 -5.33 -27.52
CA SER A 166 22.17 -4.36 -26.61
C SER A 166 21.20 -5.02 -25.63
N LEU A 167 20.45 -6.04 -26.07
CA LEU A 167 19.57 -6.81 -25.19
C LEU A 167 20.37 -7.55 -24.12
N ILE A 168 21.44 -8.26 -24.51
CA ILE A 168 22.32 -8.97 -23.56
C ILE A 168 22.93 -8.00 -22.54
N ARG A 169 23.43 -6.85 -22.99
CA ARG A 169 24.02 -5.82 -22.09
C ARG A 169 22.99 -5.29 -21.10
N MET A 170 21.76 -5.03 -21.55
CA MET A 170 20.66 -4.59 -20.69
C MET A 170 20.29 -5.68 -19.68
N SER A 171 20.16 -6.95 -20.10
CA SER A 171 19.88 -8.06 -19.20
C SER A 171 20.96 -8.24 -18.14
N ILE A 172 22.24 -8.16 -18.51
CA ILE A 172 23.34 -8.26 -17.53
C ILE A 172 23.25 -7.13 -16.49
N ALA A 173 23.01 -5.89 -16.92
CA ALA A 173 22.85 -4.76 -16.01
C ALA A 173 21.63 -4.91 -15.08
N ALA A 174 20.53 -5.46 -15.61
CA ALA A 174 19.30 -5.72 -14.86
C ALA A 174 19.45 -6.79 -13.76
N PHE A 175 20.24 -7.83 -13.99
CA PHE A 175 20.43 -8.94 -13.03
C PHE A 175 21.70 -8.80 -12.15
N LYS A 176 22.45 -7.73 -12.33
CA LYS A 176 23.56 -7.35 -11.45
C LYS A 176 22.94 -6.72 -10.19
N SER A 177 22.55 -7.54 -9.20
CA SER A 177 22.03 -7.08 -7.90
C SER A 177 23.15 -6.83 -6.90
#